data_AF-A0AAV6WHU6-F1
#
_entry.id   AF-A0AAV6WHU6-F1
#
_cell.length_a   1.000
_cell.length_b   1.000
_cell.length_c   1.000
_cell.angle_alpha   90.00
_cell.angle_beta   90.00
_cell.angle_gamma   90.00
#
_symmetry.space_group_name_H-M   'P 1'
#
loop_
_entity.id
_entity.type
_entity.pdbx_description
1 polymer ?
#
loop_
_entity_poly.entity_id
_entity_poly.type
_entity_poly.pdbx_seq_one_letter_code
_entity_poly.pdbx_strand_id
1 'polypeptide(L)'
;MLSTQINGMDELFDLDMALTLPDDEYSTMELNNQQLLDSQLSTAAAHRLIDEMPTVVRGGADGHCTVCMEGFRLGAAVKQVHCGHVFHTNCIFRWLCLHNSCPLCRTKVVL
;
A
#
# COMPACT_ATOMS: atom_id res chain seq x y z
N MET A 1 -53.81 -10.91 13.23
CA MET A 1 -53.57 -9.50 12.88
C MET A 1 -52.29 -9.06 13.57
N LEU A 2 -51.24 -8.85 12.76
CA LEU A 2 -49.95 -8.24 13.07
C LEU A 2 -49.13 -8.80 14.25
N SER A 3 -48.28 -9.77 13.93
CA SER A 3 -46.96 -9.89 14.56
C SER A 3 -45.93 -9.85 13.44
N THR A 4 -45.34 -8.66 13.30
CA THR A 4 -44.24 -8.29 12.42
C THR A 4 -43.13 -9.35 12.44
N GLN A 5 -42.78 -9.87 11.27
CA GLN A 5 -41.58 -10.66 11.07
C GLN A 5 -40.35 -9.83 11.43
N ILE A 6 -39.56 -10.37 12.36
CA ILE A 6 -38.18 -9.98 12.60
C ILE A 6 -37.38 -10.24 11.33
N ASN A 7 -36.91 -9.19 10.65
CA ASN A 7 -35.89 -9.34 9.61
C ASN A 7 -34.54 -9.55 10.32
N GLY A 8 -34.32 -10.77 10.80
CA GLY A 8 -33.00 -11.26 11.21
C GLY A 8 -32.23 -11.67 9.97
N MET A 9 -31.31 -10.82 9.53
CA MET A 9 -30.35 -11.14 8.47
C MET A 9 -29.22 -11.96 9.11
N ASP A 10 -29.50 -13.22 9.41
CA ASP A 10 -28.57 -14.17 10.03
C ASP A 10 -28.74 -15.56 9.38
N GLU A 11 -28.66 -15.60 8.06
CA GLU A 11 -28.47 -16.85 7.31
C GLU A 11 -27.02 -16.88 6.83
N LEU A 12 -26.24 -17.51 7.70
CA LEU A 12 -25.01 -18.26 7.48
C LEU A 12 -24.54 -18.31 6.02
N PHE A 13 -23.37 -17.72 5.79
CA PHE A 13 -22.51 -18.12 4.69
C PHE A 13 -22.05 -19.56 4.96
N ASP A 14 -22.65 -20.53 4.28
CA ASP A 14 -22.25 -21.94 4.31
C ASP A 14 -20.78 -22.10 3.91
N LEU A 15 -19.92 -22.29 4.91
CA LEU A 15 -18.48 -22.48 4.76
C LEU A 15 -18.11 -23.95 4.50
N ASP A 16 -18.94 -24.69 3.76
CA ASP A 16 -18.73 -26.13 3.51
C ASP A 16 -18.90 -26.54 2.04
N MET A 17 -18.77 -25.60 1.10
CA MET A 17 -18.71 -25.90 -0.34
C MET A 17 -17.43 -25.39 -1.01
N ALA A 18 -16.28 -25.67 -0.38
CA ALA A 18 -14.97 -25.40 -0.98
C ALA A 18 -13.92 -26.52 -0.76
N LEU A 19 -14.33 -27.73 -0.35
CA LEU A 19 -13.43 -28.85 -0.04
C LEU A 19 -13.65 -30.10 -0.90
N THR A 20 -13.94 -29.94 -2.20
CA THR A 20 -13.86 -31.06 -3.16
C THR A 20 -13.24 -30.61 -4.48
N LEU A 21 -11.90 -30.56 -4.50
CA LEU A 21 -11.14 -30.78 -5.73
C LEU A 21 -10.49 -32.18 -5.64
N PRO A 22 -10.63 -33.02 -6.68
CA PRO A 22 -10.13 -34.40 -6.71
C PRO A 22 -8.59 -34.48 -6.70
N ASP A 23 -8.08 -35.57 -6.12
CA ASP A 23 -6.68 -35.85 -5.73
C ASP A 23 -5.65 -36.06 -6.87
N ASP A 24 -5.97 -35.74 -8.12
CA ASP A 24 -5.13 -36.08 -9.28
C ASP A 24 -4.55 -34.84 -9.98
N GLU A 25 -3.70 -34.07 -9.29
CA GLU A 25 -2.50 -33.43 -9.85
C GLU A 25 -1.66 -32.77 -8.75
N TYR A 26 -1.40 -33.53 -7.69
CA TYR A 26 -0.22 -33.33 -6.85
C TYR A 26 1.00 -33.82 -7.65
N SER A 27 1.57 -32.99 -8.53
CA SER A 27 2.87 -33.30 -9.13
C SER A 27 3.65 -32.06 -9.55
N THR A 28 4.87 -32.05 -9.03
CA THR A 28 6.01 -31.17 -9.31
C THR A 28 5.97 -29.77 -8.69
N MET A 29 6.77 -29.68 -7.63
CA MET A 29 7.38 -28.47 -7.09
C MET A 29 7.78 -27.48 -8.19
N GLU A 30 7.03 -26.41 -8.35
CA GLU A 30 7.55 -25.19 -8.97
C GLU A 30 7.80 -24.18 -7.85
N LEU A 31 9.05 -24.09 -7.41
CA LEU A 31 9.52 -22.92 -6.67
C LEU A 31 9.33 -21.70 -7.57
N ASN A 32 8.24 -20.96 -7.33
CA ASN A 32 7.88 -19.83 -8.15
C ASN A 32 8.84 -18.65 -7.89
N ASN A 33 9.96 -18.63 -8.64
CA ASN A 33 10.85 -17.49 -8.73
C ASN A 33 10.15 -16.21 -9.27
N GLN A 34 8.91 -16.31 -9.76
CA GLN A 34 8.11 -15.17 -10.20
C GLN A 34 7.67 -14.27 -9.04
N GLN A 35 7.39 -14.85 -7.86
CA GLN A 35 6.85 -14.09 -6.72
C GLN A 35 7.89 -13.14 -6.09
N LEU A 36 9.18 -13.49 -6.21
CA LEU A 36 10.31 -12.60 -5.86
C LEU A 36 10.56 -11.54 -6.94
N LEU A 37 10.31 -11.85 -8.22
CA LEU A 37 10.52 -10.93 -9.34
C LEU A 37 9.49 -9.79 -9.34
N ASP A 38 8.23 -10.07 -9.04
CA ASP A 38 7.17 -9.04 -8.97
C ASP A 38 7.38 -8.08 -7.78
N SER A 39 7.88 -8.63 -6.66
CA SER A 39 8.26 -7.84 -5.48
C SER A 39 9.47 -6.94 -5.76
N GLN A 40 10.43 -7.39 -6.57
CA GLN A 40 11.62 -6.63 -6.96
C GLN A 40 11.34 -5.59 -8.07
N LEU A 41 10.39 -5.85 -8.97
CA LEU A 41 9.98 -4.89 -9.99
C LEU A 41 9.24 -3.69 -9.37
N SER A 42 8.42 -3.97 -8.35
CA SER A 42 7.65 -2.97 -7.60
C SER A 42 8.57 -2.04 -6.78
N THR A 43 9.65 -2.57 -6.21
CA THR A 43 10.64 -1.73 -5.50
C THR A 43 11.47 -0.91 -6.47
N ALA A 44 12.00 -1.48 -7.56
CA ALA A 44 12.80 -0.74 -8.53
C ALA A 44 12.02 0.44 -9.16
N ALA A 45 10.74 0.25 -9.48
CA ALA A 45 9.88 1.33 -9.97
C ALA A 45 9.66 2.43 -8.92
N ALA A 46 9.43 2.06 -7.66
CA ALA A 46 9.28 3.01 -6.55
C ALA A 46 10.57 3.81 -6.26
N HIS A 47 11.74 3.17 -6.36
CA HIS A 47 13.04 3.83 -6.23
C HIS A 47 13.21 4.93 -7.29
N ARG A 48 12.91 4.63 -8.57
CA ARG A 48 13.01 5.62 -9.65
C ARG A 48 12.10 6.83 -9.43
N LEU A 49 10.85 6.58 -9.02
CA LEU A 49 9.90 7.65 -8.69
C LEU A 49 10.42 8.56 -7.58
N ILE A 50 11.06 8.00 -6.56
CA ILE A 50 11.56 8.79 -5.43
C ILE A 50 12.85 9.50 -5.73
N ASP A 51 13.74 8.91 -6.51
CA ASP A 51 14.99 9.54 -6.90
C ASP A 51 14.74 10.81 -7.72
N GLU A 52 13.73 10.79 -8.58
CA GLU A 52 13.31 11.97 -9.36
C GLU A 52 12.55 13.02 -8.53
N MET A 53 12.01 12.66 -7.35
CA MET A 53 11.35 13.62 -6.48
C MET A 53 12.32 14.60 -5.82
N PRO A 54 11.97 15.90 -5.76
CA PRO A 54 12.77 16.89 -5.06
C PRO A 54 12.90 16.53 -3.56
N THR A 55 14.15 16.48 -3.11
CA THR A 55 14.47 16.38 -1.68
C THR A 55 14.45 17.79 -1.10
N VAL A 56 13.60 18.02 -0.10
CA VAL A 56 13.55 19.29 0.63
C VAL A 56 14.06 19.07 2.05
N VAL A 57 14.80 20.05 2.57
CA VAL A 57 15.26 20.06 3.96
C VAL A 57 14.27 20.88 4.76
N ARG A 58 13.57 20.25 5.71
CA ARG A 58 12.67 20.97 6.62
C ARG A 58 13.49 21.57 7.78
N GLY A 59 13.37 22.88 7.94
CA GLY A 59 14.13 23.67 8.93
C GLY A 59 13.43 23.92 10.27
N GLY A 60 12.37 23.18 10.60
CA GLY A 60 11.55 23.46 11.79
C GLY A 60 10.72 22.25 12.25
N ALA A 61 10.08 22.37 13.42
CA ALA A 61 9.14 21.39 13.98
C ALA A 61 7.75 21.44 13.31
N ASP A 62 7.57 22.39 12.40
CA ASP A 62 6.35 22.70 11.69
C ASP A 62 6.19 21.74 10.49
N GLY A 63 5.68 20.54 10.80
CA GLY A 63 5.28 19.53 9.83
C GLY A 63 5.39 18.11 10.36
N HIS A 64 4.43 17.27 9.98
CA HIS A 64 4.37 15.86 10.38
C HIS A 64 4.15 15.01 9.15
N CYS A 65 4.74 13.82 9.12
CA CYS A 65 4.49 12.85 8.08
C CYS A 65 3.14 12.17 8.35
N THR A 66 2.15 12.32 7.46
CA THR A 66 0.82 11.73 7.70
C THR A 66 0.76 10.21 7.54
N VAL A 67 1.85 9.59 7.07
CA VAL A 67 1.97 8.14 6.93
C VAL A 67 2.39 7.48 8.24
N CYS A 68 3.40 8.03 8.95
CA CYS A 68 3.84 7.51 10.25
C CYS A 68 3.34 8.33 11.44
N MET A 69 2.68 9.47 11.20
CA MET A 69 2.18 10.42 12.20
C MET A 69 3.28 11.06 13.08
N GLU A 70 4.55 10.94 12.68
CA GLU A 70 5.69 11.53 13.40
C GLU A 70 6.09 12.89 12.80
N GLY A 71 6.61 13.77 13.66
CA GLY A 71 7.19 15.05 13.26
C GLY A 71 8.48 14.88 12.47
N PHE A 72 8.78 15.82 11.57
CA PHE A 72 10.06 15.83 10.86
C PHE A 72 11.20 16.26 11.78
N ARG A 73 12.35 15.57 11.70
CA ARG A 73 13.55 16.00 12.43
C ARG A 73 14.12 17.26 11.78
N LEU A 74 14.70 18.15 12.58
CA LEU A 74 15.43 19.32 12.09
C LEU A 74 16.54 18.87 11.14
N GLY A 75 16.54 19.41 9.92
CA GLY A 75 17.53 19.03 8.90
C GLY A 75 17.28 17.67 8.24
N ALA A 76 16.14 17.01 8.49
CA ALA A 76 15.81 15.76 7.81
C ALA A 76 15.62 15.98 6.30
N ALA A 77 16.25 15.10 5.51
CA ALA A 77 15.96 14.96 4.10
C ALA A 77 14.59 14.30 3.94
N VAL A 78 13.62 15.06 3.45
CA VAL A 78 12.26 14.57 3.20
C VAL A 78 11.94 14.74 1.71
N LYS A 79 11.05 13.89 1.21
CA LYS A 79 10.69 13.90 -0.22
C LYS A 79 9.40 14.69 -0.42
N GLN A 80 9.45 15.62 -1.37
CA GLN A 80 8.29 16.38 -1.79
C GLN A 80 7.75 15.79 -3.10
N VAL A 81 6.49 15.38 -3.08
CA VAL A 81 5.78 14.91 -4.28
C VAL A 81 5.42 16.13 -5.13
N HIS A 82 5.29 16.00 -6.45
CA HIS A 82 4.95 17.09 -7.38
C HIS A 82 3.64 17.84 -7.03
N CYS A 83 2.74 17.23 -6.25
CA CYS A 83 1.54 17.89 -5.72
C CYS A 83 1.82 18.85 -4.56
N GLY A 84 3.07 18.96 -4.09
CA GLY A 84 3.52 19.84 -3.01
C GLY A 84 3.58 19.18 -1.63
N HIS A 85 2.99 17.99 -1.46
CA HIS A 85 2.97 17.25 -0.19
C HIS A 85 4.33 16.61 0.16
N VAL A 86 4.64 16.54 1.46
CA VAL A 86 5.95 16.11 1.97
C VAL A 86 5.83 14.93 2.92
N PHE A 87 6.73 13.96 2.78
CA PHE A 87 6.77 12.75 3.58
C PHE A 87 8.22 12.32 3.86
N HIS A 88 8.43 11.46 4.86
CA HIS A 88 9.71 10.78 5.00
C HIS A 88 10.00 9.94 3.77
N THR A 89 11.26 9.92 3.31
CA THR A 89 11.71 9.13 2.16
C THR A 89 11.26 7.68 2.26
N ASN A 90 11.43 7.03 3.42
CA ASN A 90 11.01 5.64 3.63
C ASN A 90 9.48 5.47 3.64
N CYS A 91 8.74 6.44 4.19
CA CYS A 91 7.29 6.37 4.26
C CYS A 91 6.65 6.46 2.87
N ILE A 92 7.09 7.42 2.05
CA ILE A 92 6.59 7.54 0.68
C ILE A 92 7.09 6.38 -0.18
N PHE A 93 8.31 5.88 0.05
CA PHE A 93 8.84 4.69 -0.62
C PHE A 93 7.94 3.48 -0.45
N ARG A 94 7.67 3.12 0.81
CA ARG A 94 6.83 1.96 1.10
C ARG A 94 5.42 2.10 0.54
N TRP A 95 4.87 3.31 0.54
CA TRP A 95 3.59 3.59 -0.08
C TRP A 95 3.64 3.39 -1.61
N LEU A 96 4.68 3.92 -2.27
CA LEU A 96 4.85 3.82 -3.72
C LEU A 96 5.11 2.40 -4.23
N CYS A 97 5.64 1.52 -3.38
CA CYS A 97 5.74 0.08 -3.72
C CYS A 97 4.37 -0.59 -3.92
N LEU A 98 3.30 -0.03 -3.34
CA LEU A 98 1.94 -0.59 -3.40
C LEU A 98 0.98 0.28 -4.23
N HIS A 99 1.20 1.60 -4.24
CA HIS A 99 0.28 2.58 -4.81
C HIS A 99 1.03 3.69 -5.54
N ASN A 100 0.61 4.04 -6.74
CA ASN A 100 1.24 5.13 -7.52
C ASN A 100 0.58 6.50 -7.29
N SER A 101 0.14 6.81 -6.06
CA SER A 101 -0.60 8.04 -5.75
C SER A 101 -0.16 8.71 -4.45
N CYS A 102 -0.42 10.00 -4.30
CA CYS A 102 -0.14 10.73 -3.08
C CYS A 102 -1.08 10.27 -1.93
N PRO A 103 -0.56 9.95 -0.73
CA PRO A 103 -1.38 9.57 0.42
C PRO A 103 -2.40 10.64 0.86
N LEU A 104 -2.13 11.92 0.56
CA LEU A 104 -2.97 13.05 1.00
C LEU A 104 -4.02 13.44 -0.01
N CYS A 105 -3.63 13.71 -1.25
CA CYS A 105 -4.55 14.22 -2.28
C CYS A 105 -4.93 13.18 -3.33
N ARG A 106 -4.40 11.95 -3.26
CA ARG A 106 -4.63 10.87 -4.22
C ARG A 106 -4.24 11.20 -5.67
N THR A 107 -3.57 12.33 -5.91
CA THR A 107 -3.01 12.65 -7.22
C THR A 107 -1.98 11.60 -7.57
N LYS A 108 -2.07 11.06 -8.80
CA LYS A 108 -1.14 10.08 -9.32
C LYS A 108 0.27 10.68 -9.30
N VAL A 109 1.21 9.91 -8.74
CA VAL A 109 2.63 10.22 -8.79
C VAL A 109 3.13 9.85 -10.18
N VAL A 110 3.44 10.86 -10.97
CA VAL A 110 4.00 10.73 -12.32
C VAL A 110 5.44 11.22 -12.33
N LEU A 111 6.28 10.57 -13.14
CA LEU A 111 7.63 11.01 -13.51
C LEU A 111 7.50 12.22 -14.46
#